data_AF-A0A8J4WQ70-F1
#
_entry.id   AF-A0A8J4WQ70-F1
#
_cell.length_a   1.000
_cell.length_b   1.000
_cell.length_c   1.000
_cell.angle_alpha   90.00
_cell.angle_beta   90.00
_cell.angle_gamma   90.00
#
_symmetry.space_group_name_H-M   'P 1'
#
loop_
_entity.id
_entity.type
_entity.pdbx_description
1 polymer ?
#
loop_
_entity_poly.entity_id
_entity_poly.type
_entity_poly.pdbx_seq_one_letter_code
_entity_poly.pdbx_strand_id
1 'polypeptide(L)' 'MCNRVPAWEPLKGWPLELLCEKAIATCNRPLGAGEALRRVMECLASGILLP' A
#
# COMPACT_ATOMS: atom_id res chain seq x y z
N MET A 1 -9.69 0.20 4.27
CA MET A 1 -9.40 1.64 4.30
C MET A 1 -10.27 2.41 3.33
N CYS A 2 -10.19 2.14 2.02
CA CYS A 2 -10.86 2.94 0.99
C CYS A 2 -12.39 3.08 1.12
N ASN A 3 -13.09 2.11 1.72
CA ASN A 3 -14.54 2.21 1.94
C ASN A 3 -14.93 2.85 3.30
N ARG A 4 -13.97 3.05 4.21
CA ARG A 4 -14.22 3.50 5.59
C ARG A 4 -13.59 4.87 5.90
N VAL A 5 -12.53 5.24 5.18
CA VAL A 5 -11.79 6.49 5.40
C VAL A 5 -11.77 7.25 4.06
N PRO A 6 -12.49 8.38 3.93
CA PRO A 6 -12.64 9.10 2.65
C PRO A 6 -11.30 9.49 2.00
N ALA A 7 -10.27 9.81 2.79
CA ALA A 7 -8.94 10.13 2.28
C ALA A 7 -8.29 9.02 1.43
N TRP A 8 -8.76 7.77 1.54
CA TRP A 8 -8.26 6.62 0.80
C TRP A 8 -9.10 6.28 -0.43
N GLU A 9 -10.19 7.01 -0.69
CA GLU A 9 -11.06 6.79 -1.84
C GLU A 9 -10.32 6.85 -3.19
N PRO A 10 -9.38 7.79 -3.42
CA PRO A 10 -8.67 7.87 -4.71
C PRO A 10 -7.84 6.63 -5.05
N LEU A 11 -7.49 5.82 -4.03
CA LEU A 11 -6.72 4.58 -4.22
C LEU A 11 -7.60 3.37 -4.52
N LYS A 12 -8.93 3.49 -4.45
CA LYS A 12 -9.85 2.35 -4.57
C LYS A 12 -9.72 1.63 -5.92
N GLY A 13 -9.69 0.30 -5.88
CA GLY A 13 -9.56 -0.54 -7.06
C GLY A 13 -8.10 -0.73 -7.49
N TRP A 14 -7.84 -0.60 -8.78
CA TRP A 14 -6.55 -0.90 -9.40
C TRP A 14 -5.34 -0.18 -8.75
N PRO A 15 -5.39 1.11 -8.39
CA PRO A 15 -4.23 1.78 -7.79
C PRO A 15 -3.76 1.13 -6.48
N LEU A 16 -4.69 0.74 -5.62
CA LEU A 16 -4.36 0.03 -4.37
C LEU A 16 -3.80 -1.36 -4.65
N GLU A 17 -4.35 -2.09 -5.62
CA GLU A 17 -3.86 -3.42 -5.99
C GLU A 17 -2.41 -3.36 -6.49
N LEU A 18 -2.11 -2.42 -7.38
CA LEU A 18 -0.77 -2.21 -7.92
C LEU A 18 0.21 -1.74 -6.83
N LEU A 19 -0.21 -0.83 -5.96
CA LEU A 19 0.62 -0.39 -4.83
C LEU A 19 0.93 -1.54 -3.88
N CYS A 20 -0.06 -2.39 -3.56
CA CYS A 20 0.15 -3.56 -2.70
C CYS A 20 1.16 -4.52 -3.33
N GLU A 21 0.98 -4.86 -4.60
CA GLU A 21 1.90 -5.76 -5.30
C GLU A 21 3.31 -5.18 -5.34
N LYS A 22 3.49 -3.93 -5.76
CA LYS A 22 4.81 -3.31 -5.88
C LYS A 22 5.49 -3.13 -4.53
N ALA A 23 4.79 -2.66 -3.51
CA ALA A 23 5.39 -2.46 -2.18
C ALA A 23 5.83 -3.79 -1.56
N ILE A 24 5.03 -4.86 -1.71
CA ILE A 24 5.36 -6.19 -1.16
C ILE A 24 6.48 -6.85 -1.98
N ALA A 25 6.47 -6.71 -3.31
CA ALA A 25 7.47 -7.31 -4.20
C ALA A 25 8.90 -6.81 -3.95
N THR A 26 9.07 -5.63 -3.33
CA THR A 26 10.41 -5.14 -2.93
C THR A 26 11.06 -5.93 -1.79
N CYS A 27 10.33 -6.83 -1.12
CA CYS A 27 10.83 -7.63 -0.02
C CYS A 27 11.38 -8.98 -0.54
N ASN A 28 12.65 -9.28 -0.23
CA ASN A 28 13.30 -10.55 -0.61
C ASN A 28 12.90 -11.76 0.27
N ARG A 29 11.87 -11.63 1.10
CA ARG A 29 11.35 -12.70 1.96
C ARG A 29 9.83 -12.69 1.98
N PRO A 30 9.18 -13.83 2.25
CA PRO A 30 7.74 -13.86 2.51
C PRO A 30 7.39 -12.96 3.71
N LEU A 31 6.29 -12.23 3.57
CA LEU A 31 5.74 -11.38 4.63
C LEU A 31 4.43 -11.98 5.13
N GLY A 32 4.24 -11.96 6.45
CA GLY A 32 2.90 -12.16 7.02
C GLY A 32 1.97 -11.00 6.65
N ALA A 33 0.65 -11.21 6.73
CA ALA A 33 -0.33 -10.18 6.36
C ALA A 33 -0.13 -8.84 7.10
N GLY A 34 0.23 -8.88 8.39
CA GLY A 34 0.52 -7.68 9.18
C GLY A 34 1.78 -6.94 8.72
N GLU A 35 2.84 -7.68 8.40
CA GLU A 35 4.10 -7.09 7.88
C GLU A 35 3.90 -6.50 6.49
N ALA A 36 3.16 -7.21 5.62
CA ALA A 36 2.81 -6.75 4.29
C ALA A 36 2.04 -5.42 4.35
N LEU A 37 1.01 -5.34 5.20
CA LEU A 37 0.26 -4.10 5.41
C LEU A 37 1.16 -2.98 5.93
N ARG A 38 1.99 -3.23 6.95
CA ARG A 38 2.94 -2.22 7.47
C ARG A 38 3.83 -1.68 6.34
N ARG A 39 4.35 -2.55 5.48
CA ARG A 39 5.23 -2.16 4.38
C ARG A 39 4.52 -1.30 3.33
N VAL A 40 3.28 -1.61 2.97
CA VAL A 40 2.46 -0.76 2.08
C VAL A 40 2.27 0.63 2.69
N MET A 41 2.01 0.71 3.99
CA MET A 41 1.86 1.98 4.70
C MET A 41 3.17 2.77 4.78
N GLU A 42 4.31 2.11 4.99
CA GLU A 42 5.65 2.72 4.95
C GLU A 42 5.96 3.31 3.57
N CYS A 43 5.62 2.58 2.50
CA CYS A 43 5.80 3.04 1.12
C CYS A 43 4.96 4.29 0.80
N LEU A 44 3.75 4.37 1.34
CA LEU A 44 2.92 5.58 1.23
C LEU A 44 3.49 6.74 2.03
N ALA A 45 3.92 6.48 3.27
CA ALA A 45 4.49 7.48 4.16
C ALA A 45 5.83 8.03 3.66
N SER A 46 6.58 7.26 2.86
CA SER A 46 7.78 7.75 2.18
C SER A 46 7.49 8.73 1.04
N GLY A 47 6.21 9.03 0.77
CA GLY A 47 5.80 10.04 -0.19
C GLY A 47 5.75 9.55 -1.64
N ILE A 48 5.61 8.25 -1.89
CA ILE A 48 5.61 7.69 -3.26
C ILE A 48 4.52 8.27 -4.18
N LEU A 49 3.47 8.86 -3.60
CA LEU A 49 2.35 9.50 -4.32
C LEU A 49 2.38 11.03 -4.24
N LEU A 50 3.42 11.62 -3.64
CA LEU A 50 3.57 13.06 -3.56
C LEU A 50 4.18 13.60 -4.87
N PRO A 51 3.89 14.87 -5.23
CA PRO A 51 4.47 15.53 -6.41
C PRO A 51 5.99 15.67 -6.37
#